data_AF-A0AAP9WQH5-F1
#
_entry.id   AF-A0AAP9WQH5-F1
#
_cell.length_a   1.000
_cell.length_b   1.000
_cell.length_c   1.000
_cell.angle_alpha   90.00
_cell.angle_beta   90.00
_cell.angle_gamma   90.00
#
_symmetry.space_group_name_H-M   'P 1'
#
loop_
_entity.id
_entity.type
_entity.pdbx_description
1 polymer ?
#
loop_
_entity_poly.entity_id
_entity_poly.type
_entity_poly.pdbx_seq_one_letter_code
_entity_poly.pdbx_strand_id
1 'polypeptide(L)'
;MENFLKSGHPFELEIGQKLESLGFNVFREVEYLRESEGEIKPFTSDLIATFEYGKHRFTLFVECKYSSEDIPWVFVPDLSNMGALAARQHSFFSSYGHGQLDQDKSWKIHLQLIKEFGPFASQGFELRAKKTEDFLIKKAIYQSAFPNFYHRILGYFGSNFRTSKYYSQFTYHNISIIMTSSKLFCLNQNMFLDNVKQANTIADISEEVDSVILNVPFSFEFRNYLSWLIGNIDDKENQQKEIFQIQRYIFPFPFSLLVIGESDHGNTLKNLKSFLYKVRNCYLKQFK
;
A
#
# COMPACT_ATOMS: atom_id res chain seq x y z
N MET A 1 23.83 20.54 -1.98
CA MET A 1 23.36 19.62 -0.92
C MET A 1 21.86 19.67 -0.75
N GLU A 2 21.24 20.83 -0.49
CA GLU A 2 19.78 20.95 -0.32
C GLU A 2 18.97 20.46 -1.54
N ASN A 3 19.40 20.79 -2.76
CA ASN A 3 18.76 20.28 -3.98
C ASN A 3 18.86 18.75 -4.14
N PHE A 4 19.91 18.13 -3.60
CA PHE A 4 20.07 16.68 -3.64
C PHE A 4 19.15 16.00 -2.63
N LEU A 5 18.96 16.58 -1.43
CA LEU A 5 17.95 16.11 -0.49
C LEU A 5 16.53 16.22 -1.06
N LYS A 6 16.21 17.36 -1.68
CA LYS A 6 14.92 17.59 -2.34
C LYS A 6 14.63 16.67 -3.53
N SER A 7 15.65 15.99 -4.08
CA SER A 7 15.45 15.01 -5.14
C SER A 7 14.77 13.71 -4.68
N GLY A 8 14.70 13.43 -3.37
CA GLY A 8 14.14 12.19 -2.84
C GLY A 8 15.11 11.00 -2.87
N HIS A 9 16.06 10.96 -3.82
CA HIS A 9 17.00 9.84 -3.98
C HIS A 9 17.82 9.46 -2.73
N PRO A 10 18.31 10.41 -1.89
CA PRO A 10 19.00 10.02 -0.66
C PRO A 10 18.09 9.25 0.29
N PHE A 11 16.82 9.63 0.36
CA PHE A 11 15.83 8.98 1.21
C PHE A 11 15.48 7.59 0.66
N GLU A 12 15.27 7.46 -0.66
CA GLU A 12 15.11 6.16 -1.32
C GLU A 12 16.32 5.23 -1.08
N LEU A 13 17.54 5.77 -1.12
CA LEU A 13 18.75 5.03 -0.82
C LEU A 13 18.76 4.49 0.61
N GLU A 14 18.45 5.34 1.59
CA GLU A 14 18.38 4.95 2.99
C GLU A 14 17.31 3.86 3.22
N ILE A 15 16.10 4.04 2.69
CA ILE A 15 15.02 3.06 2.83
C ILE A 15 15.38 1.73 2.17
N GLY A 16 15.98 1.77 0.97
CA GLY A 16 16.45 0.59 0.28
C GLY A 16 17.48 -0.19 1.11
N GLN A 17 18.46 0.49 1.69
CA GLN A 17 19.46 -0.14 2.56
C GLN A 17 18.85 -0.78 3.82
N LYS A 18 17.84 -0.14 4.43
CA LYS A 18 17.12 -0.73 5.57
C LYS A 18 16.41 -2.02 5.15
N LEU A 19 15.71 -2.02 4.02
CA LEU A 19 15.04 -3.22 3.49
C LEU A 19 16.03 -4.35 3.16
N GLU A 20 17.16 -4.04 2.52
CA GLU A 20 18.23 -5.01 2.24
C GLU A 20 18.83 -5.59 3.52
N SER A 21 19.07 -4.76 4.54
CA SER A 21 19.56 -5.22 5.86
C SER A 21 18.57 -6.17 6.55
N LEU A 22 17.29 -6.05 6.21
CA LEU A 22 16.23 -6.94 6.62
C LEU A 22 16.04 -8.11 5.63
N GLY A 23 16.97 -8.36 4.71
CA GLY A 23 16.96 -9.51 3.81
C GLY A 23 15.88 -9.49 2.73
N PHE A 24 15.38 -8.31 2.37
CA PHE A 24 14.61 -8.14 1.14
C PHE A 24 15.56 -7.98 -0.06
N ASN A 25 15.16 -8.49 -1.22
CA ASN A 25 15.80 -8.11 -2.49
C ASN A 25 15.16 -6.82 -3.00
N VAL A 26 15.94 -5.76 -3.14
CA VAL A 26 15.44 -4.42 -3.50
C VAL A 26 15.78 -4.09 -4.94
N PHE A 27 14.79 -3.61 -5.69
CA PHE A 27 14.89 -3.09 -7.04
C PHE A 27 14.49 -1.61 -7.00
N ARG A 28 15.19 -0.78 -7.76
CA ARG A 28 14.96 0.67 -7.84
C ARG A 28 14.43 1.03 -9.22
N GLU A 29 13.65 2.10 -9.29
CA GLU A 29 13.16 2.67 -10.55
C GLU A 29 12.48 1.63 -11.45
N VAL A 30 11.57 0.84 -10.87
CA VAL A 30 10.89 -0.20 -11.64
C VAL A 30 9.80 0.43 -12.49
N GLU A 31 9.92 0.24 -13.81
CA GLU A 31 9.00 0.81 -14.78
C GLU A 31 7.64 0.08 -14.82
N TYR A 32 6.58 0.86 -15.00
CA TYR A 32 5.24 0.39 -15.33
C TYR A 32 4.60 1.29 -16.38
N LEU A 33 3.66 0.73 -17.14
CA LEU A 33 2.96 1.45 -18.19
C LEU A 33 1.62 1.99 -17.70
N ARG A 34 1.31 3.21 -18.14
CA ARG A 34 0.02 3.84 -17.88
C ARG A 34 -0.37 4.77 -19.01
N GLU A 35 -1.67 4.77 -19.34
CA GLU A 35 -2.26 5.78 -20.22
C GLU A 35 -2.37 7.13 -19.50
N SER A 36 -1.86 8.18 -20.14
CA SER A 36 -1.96 9.57 -19.71
C SER A 36 -2.21 10.43 -20.94
N GLU A 37 -3.31 11.18 -20.94
CA GLU A 37 -3.69 12.09 -22.03
C GLU A 37 -3.83 11.39 -23.40
N GLY A 38 -4.27 10.13 -23.41
CA GLY A 38 -4.45 9.33 -24.62
C GLY A 38 -3.19 8.63 -25.14
N GLU A 39 -2.07 8.75 -24.43
CA GLU A 39 -0.80 8.11 -24.78
C GLU A 39 -0.34 7.14 -23.68
N ILE A 40 0.21 5.99 -24.08
CA ILE A 40 0.85 5.05 -23.15
C ILE A 40 2.25 5.57 -22.84
N LYS A 41 2.50 5.91 -21.56
CA LYS A 41 3.77 6.45 -21.09
C LYS A 41 4.39 5.52 -20.03
N PRO A 42 5.73 5.41 -19.98
CA PRO A 42 6.42 4.75 -18.88
C PRO A 42 6.39 5.66 -17.64
N PHE A 43 6.18 5.03 -16.48
CA PHE A 43 6.30 5.63 -15.15
C PHE A 43 7.17 4.72 -14.30
N THR A 44 7.77 5.26 -13.24
CA THR A 44 8.61 4.49 -12.32
C THR A 44 7.99 4.43 -10.94
N SER A 45 8.19 3.30 -10.26
CA SER A 45 8.05 3.19 -8.81
C SER A 45 9.41 3.38 -8.17
N ASP A 46 9.45 4.08 -7.03
CA ASP A 46 10.71 4.37 -6.34
C ASP A 46 11.47 3.09 -5.99
N LEU A 47 10.84 2.19 -5.21
CA LEU A 47 11.43 0.92 -4.82
C LEU A 47 10.41 -0.23 -4.89
N ILE A 48 10.86 -1.38 -5.36
CA ILE A 48 10.19 -2.67 -5.17
C ILE A 48 11.08 -3.56 -4.32
N ALA A 49 10.54 -4.08 -3.22
CA ALA A 49 11.25 -5.01 -2.35
C ALA A 49 10.54 -6.36 -2.31
N THR A 50 11.28 -7.44 -2.51
CA THR A 50 10.72 -8.80 -2.50
C THR A 50 11.30 -9.64 -1.40
N PHE A 51 10.47 -10.49 -0.82
CA PHE A 51 10.85 -11.43 0.22
C PHE A 51 10.10 -12.74 0.04
N GLU A 52 10.82 -13.85 0.10
CA GLU A 52 10.25 -15.18 -0.03
C GLU A 52 10.38 -15.96 1.27
N TYR A 53 9.30 -16.66 1.63
CA TYR A 53 9.31 -17.56 2.76
C TYR A 53 8.38 -18.75 2.53
N GLY A 54 8.96 -19.93 2.39
CA GLY A 54 8.24 -21.14 2.01
C GLY A 54 7.58 -20.97 0.63
N LYS A 55 6.27 -21.20 0.54
CA LYS A 55 5.47 -21.01 -0.67
C LYS A 55 4.85 -19.62 -0.77
N HIS A 56 5.37 -18.62 -0.05
CA HIS A 56 4.85 -17.26 -0.08
C HIS A 56 5.91 -16.31 -0.64
N ARG A 57 5.53 -15.50 -1.63
CA ARG A 57 6.32 -14.37 -2.11
C ARG A 57 5.60 -13.08 -1.72
N PHE A 58 6.29 -12.22 -0.99
CA PHE A 58 5.82 -10.89 -0.61
C PHE A 58 6.54 -9.86 -1.49
N THR A 59 5.77 -8.96 -2.06
CA THR A 59 6.25 -7.84 -2.88
C THR A 59 5.76 -6.55 -2.26
N LEU A 60 6.69 -5.71 -1.84
CA LEU A 60 6.44 -4.37 -1.32
C LEU A 60 6.63 -3.37 -2.45
N PHE A 61 5.62 -2.56 -2.71
CA PHE A 61 5.68 -1.40 -3.60
C PHE A 61 5.86 -0.18 -2.70
N VAL A 62 7.08 0.33 -2.62
CA VAL A 62 7.48 1.33 -1.64
C VAL A 62 7.67 2.66 -2.34
N GLU A 63 6.80 3.61 -2.04
CA GLU A 63 6.90 5.00 -2.48
C GLU A 63 7.55 5.84 -1.38
N CYS A 64 8.58 6.59 -1.71
CA CYS A 64 9.33 7.41 -0.78
C CYS A 64 8.98 8.89 -0.97
N LYS A 65 8.54 9.56 0.10
CA LYS A 65 8.30 11.00 0.11
C LYS A 65 9.16 11.69 1.14
N TYR A 66 10.21 12.34 0.66
CA TYR A 66 10.98 13.27 1.45
C TYR A 66 10.32 14.64 1.44
N SER A 67 10.11 15.21 2.62
CA SER A 67 9.74 16.61 2.81
C SER A 67 10.89 17.35 3.47
N SER A 68 11.37 18.43 2.83
CA SER A 68 12.39 19.30 3.43
C SER A 68 11.84 20.25 4.49
N GLU A 69 10.51 20.36 4.57
CA GLU A 69 9.80 21.15 5.57
C GLU A 69 9.16 20.20 6.60
N ASP A 70 9.12 20.61 7.87
CA ASP A 70 8.40 19.90 8.95
C ASP A 70 6.88 20.08 8.75
N ILE A 71 6.36 19.44 7.70
CA ILE A 71 4.94 19.41 7.34
C ILE A 71 4.37 18.11 7.89
N PRO A 72 3.53 18.16 8.95
CA PRO A 72 2.88 16.98 9.47
C PRO A 72 1.86 16.42 8.48
N TRP A 73 1.81 15.09 8.41
CA TRP A 73 0.73 14.39 7.72
C TRP A 73 -0.32 13.99 8.74
N VAL A 74 -1.55 14.41 8.52
CA VAL A 74 -2.66 14.21 9.44
C VAL A 74 -3.68 13.28 8.82
N PHE A 75 -4.13 12.32 9.59
CA PHE A 75 -5.01 11.25 9.17
C PHE A 75 -6.34 11.29 9.90
N VAL A 76 -7.42 11.14 9.14
CA VAL A 76 -8.78 11.00 9.69
C VAL A 76 -9.03 9.53 10.01
N PRO A 77 -9.38 9.17 11.25
CA PRO A 77 -9.65 7.79 11.61
C PRO A 77 -10.82 7.22 10.78
N ASP A 78 -10.75 5.94 10.45
CA ASP A 78 -11.86 5.25 9.79
C ASP A 78 -12.95 4.88 10.79
N LEU A 79 -13.95 5.75 10.94
CA LEU A 79 -15.09 5.55 11.84
C LEU A 79 -16.09 4.51 11.34
N SER A 80 -16.02 4.13 10.06
CA SER A 80 -17.04 3.31 9.40
C SER A 80 -16.84 1.80 9.60
N ASN A 81 -15.72 1.40 10.22
CA ASN A 81 -15.23 0.01 10.21
C ASN A 81 -15.13 -0.58 8.79
N MET A 82 -15.11 0.24 7.74
CA MET A 82 -14.91 -0.24 6.37
C MET A 82 -13.52 -0.86 6.22
N GLY A 83 -12.51 -0.40 6.94
CA GLY A 83 -11.22 -1.07 7.06
C GLY A 83 -11.31 -2.49 7.61
N ALA A 84 -12.20 -2.74 8.57
CA ALA A 84 -12.47 -4.09 9.07
C ALA A 84 -13.18 -4.97 8.04
N LEU A 85 -14.15 -4.43 7.31
CA LEU A 85 -14.83 -5.13 6.21
C LEU A 85 -13.90 -5.38 5.01
N ALA A 86 -13.05 -4.43 4.66
CA ALA A 86 -12.08 -4.52 3.57
C ALA A 86 -10.94 -5.50 3.91
N ALA A 87 -10.45 -5.48 5.16
CA ALA A 87 -9.46 -6.43 5.65
C ALA A 87 -10.00 -7.85 5.79
N ARG A 88 -11.31 -8.01 6.01
CA ARG A 88 -11.97 -9.33 5.99
C ARG A 88 -11.93 -9.98 4.63
N GLN A 89 -11.91 -9.18 3.57
CA GLN A 89 -11.95 -9.67 2.21
C GLN A 89 -10.54 -9.73 1.63
N HIS A 90 -9.84 -8.63 1.32
CA HIS A 90 -8.52 -8.71 0.66
C HIS A 90 -7.63 -7.44 0.75
N SER A 91 -7.89 -6.48 1.66
CA SER A 91 -7.42 -5.09 1.42
C SER A 91 -5.95 -4.79 1.70
N PHE A 92 -5.31 -5.40 2.69
CA PHE A 92 -3.89 -5.14 3.00
C PHE A 92 -2.93 -6.02 2.21
N PHE A 93 -3.25 -7.30 2.11
CA PHE A 93 -2.52 -8.25 1.27
C PHE A 93 -3.30 -8.46 -0.01
N SER A 94 -2.85 -7.84 -1.10
CA SER A 94 -3.39 -8.10 -2.43
C SER A 94 -2.89 -9.47 -2.92
N SER A 95 -3.37 -10.54 -2.29
CA SER A 95 -2.86 -11.89 -2.50
C SER A 95 -3.44 -12.58 -3.73
N TYR A 96 -2.62 -13.39 -4.41
CA TYR A 96 -3.04 -14.23 -5.54
C TYR A 96 -2.23 -15.52 -5.65
N GLY A 97 -2.74 -16.52 -6.38
CA GLY A 97 -2.09 -17.83 -6.55
C GLY A 97 -2.69 -18.93 -5.67
N HIS A 98 -1.88 -19.93 -5.30
CA HIS A 98 -2.37 -21.12 -4.60
C HIS A 98 -2.71 -20.80 -3.13
N GLY A 99 -3.98 -20.91 -2.76
CA GLY A 99 -4.47 -20.79 -1.37
C GLY A 99 -5.30 -19.52 -1.14
N GLN A 100 -6.58 -19.68 -0.81
CA GLN A 100 -7.42 -18.59 -0.36
C GLN A 100 -7.25 -18.38 1.15
N LEU A 101 -7.30 -17.12 1.57
CA LEU A 101 -7.32 -16.76 2.99
C LEU A 101 -8.65 -17.25 3.57
N ASP A 102 -8.57 -18.04 4.65
CA ASP A 102 -9.72 -18.39 5.47
C ASP A 102 -10.32 -17.12 6.08
N GLN A 103 -11.60 -16.85 5.78
CA GLN A 103 -12.30 -15.62 6.18
C GLN A 103 -12.38 -15.47 7.72
N ASP A 104 -12.39 -16.56 8.48
CA ASP A 104 -12.41 -16.49 9.95
C ASP A 104 -11.03 -16.10 10.53
N LYS A 105 -9.96 -16.36 9.77
CA LYS A 105 -8.59 -15.99 10.16
C LYS A 105 -8.20 -14.60 9.67
N SER A 106 -8.86 -14.05 8.65
CA SER A 106 -8.61 -12.69 8.17
C SER A 106 -8.88 -11.65 9.27
N TRP A 107 -9.90 -11.87 10.10
CA TRP A 107 -10.19 -11.01 11.25
C TRP A 107 -9.06 -10.95 12.29
N LYS A 108 -8.39 -12.07 12.57
CA LYS A 108 -7.25 -12.09 13.50
C LYS A 108 -6.05 -11.33 12.95
N ILE A 109 -5.81 -11.44 11.64
CA ILE A 109 -4.78 -10.66 10.94
C ILE A 109 -5.11 -9.17 11.03
N HIS A 110 -6.37 -8.79 10.86
CA HIS A 110 -6.81 -7.39 10.98
C HIS A 110 -6.52 -6.81 12.38
N LEU A 111 -6.84 -7.52 13.46
CA LEU A 111 -6.53 -7.05 14.81
C LEU A 111 -5.01 -6.95 15.06
N GLN A 112 -4.23 -7.86 14.47
CA GLN A 112 -2.77 -7.80 14.54
C GLN A 112 -2.22 -6.61 13.75
N LEU A 113 -2.79 -6.29 12.59
CA LEU A 113 -2.42 -5.12 11.80
C LEU A 113 -2.56 -3.83 12.62
N ILE A 114 -3.68 -3.64 13.31
CA ILE A 114 -3.89 -2.46 14.17
C ILE A 114 -2.83 -2.40 15.27
N LYS A 115 -2.56 -3.54 15.90
CA LYS A 115 -1.59 -3.63 17.00
C LYS A 115 -0.17 -3.31 16.55
N GLU A 116 0.21 -3.70 15.33
CA GLU A 116 1.59 -3.61 14.85
C GLU A 116 1.85 -2.32 14.05
N PHE A 117 0.84 -1.75 13.38
CA PHE A 117 1.00 -0.65 12.42
C PHE A 117 0.03 0.53 12.63
N GLY A 118 -0.59 0.61 13.81
CA GLY A 118 -1.42 1.75 14.18
C GLY A 118 -2.84 1.71 13.60
N PRO A 119 -3.58 2.82 13.76
CA PRO A 119 -5.00 2.87 13.45
C PRO A 119 -5.28 2.82 11.96
N PHE A 120 -6.51 2.41 11.63
CA PHE A 120 -7.04 2.60 10.28
C PHE A 120 -7.46 4.05 10.06
N ALA A 121 -7.03 4.60 8.93
CA ALA A 121 -7.42 5.92 8.47
C ALA A 121 -8.24 5.82 7.18
N SER A 122 -9.16 6.75 6.99
CA SER A 122 -9.98 6.85 5.77
C SER A 122 -9.47 7.93 4.81
N GLN A 123 -8.73 8.92 5.35
CA GLN A 123 -8.21 10.05 4.61
C GLN A 123 -6.90 10.52 5.26
N GLY A 124 -6.04 11.12 4.45
CA GLY A 124 -4.85 11.80 4.92
C GLY A 124 -4.67 13.14 4.19
N PHE A 125 -4.13 14.12 4.88
CA PHE A 125 -3.84 15.45 4.35
C PHE A 125 -2.59 16.04 4.99
N GLU A 126 -2.02 17.06 4.35
CA GLU A 126 -0.86 17.77 4.88
C GLU A 126 -1.30 19.06 5.56
N LEU A 127 -0.81 19.29 6.78
CA LEU A 127 -1.02 20.56 7.46
C LEU A 127 -0.02 21.60 6.96
N ARG A 128 -0.42 22.35 5.94
CA ARG A 128 0.35 23.47 5.38
C ARG A 128 -0.27 24.80 5.77
N ALA A 129 0.59 25.78 6.08
CA ALA A 129 0.15 27.16 6.32
C ALA A 129 -0.41 27.84 5.05
N LYS A 130 0.01 27.40 3.87
CA LYS A 130 -0.46 27.92 2.57
C LYS A 130 -1.17 26.81 1.79
N LYS A 131 -2.28 27.16 1.13
CA LYS A 131 -2.93 26.29 0.15
C LYS A 131 -2.00 26.13 -1.06
N THR A 132 -1.47 24.94 -1.25
CA THR A 132 -0.78 24.51 -2.47
C THR A 132 -1.60 23.40 -3.11
N GLU A 133 -1.59 23.32 -4.44
CA GLU A 133 -2.35 22.27 -5.17
C GLU A 133 -1.63 20.91 -5.15
N ASP A 134 -0.32 20.91 -4.88
CA ASP A 134 0.55 19.74 -4.91
C ASP A 134 0.73 19.11 -3.52
N PHE A 135 -0.23 18.28 -3.12
CA PHE A 135 -0.13 17.45 -1.92
C PHE A 135 0.69 16.18 -2.20
N LEU A 136 1.83 16.03 -1.52
CA LEU A 136 2.71 14.86 -1.60
C LEU A 136 1.98 13.57 -1.21
N ILE A 137 1.14 13.61 -0.16
CA ILE A 137 0.37 12.44 0.29
C ILE A 137 -0.56 11.92 -0.80
N LYS A 138 -1.26 12.80 -1.51
CA LYS A 138 -2.16 12.40 -2.60
C LYS A 138 -1.37 11.80 -3.77
N LYS A 139 -0.24 12.41 -4.13
CA LYS A 139 0.67 11.86 -5.17
C LYS A 139 1.18 10.47 -4.77
N ALA A 140 1.65 10.32 -3.53
CA ALA A 140 2.20 9.07 -3.01
C ALA A 140 1.18 7.93 -2.96
N ILE A 141 -0.07 8.22 -2.60
CA ILE A 141 -1.17 7.25 -2.64
C ILE A 141 -1.31 6.66 -4.04
N TYR A 142 -1.32 7.50 -5.07
CA TYR A 142 -1.48 7.03 -6.45
C TYR A 142 -0.23 6.33 -6.98
N GLN A 143 0.96 6.89 -6.71
CA GLN A 143 2.24 6.34 -7.17
C GLN A 143 2.56 4.97 -6.52
N SER A 144 2.10 4.71 -5.29
CA SER A 144 2.20 3.39 -4.66
C SER A 144 1.13 2.39 -5.13
N ALA A 145 -0.03 2.88 -5.58
CA ALA A 145 -1.14 2.05 -6.01
C ALA A 145 -0.97 1.54 -7.45
N PHE A 146 -0.69 2.43 -8.40
CA PHE A 146 -0.58 2.06 -9.81
C PHE A 146 0.36 0.88 -10.10
N PRO A 147 1.63 0.88 -9.64
CA PRO A 147 2.54 -0.24 -9.88
C PRO A 147 2.06 -1.53 -9.22
N ASN A 148 1.51 -1.46 -7.99
CA ASN A 148 0.95 -2.65 -7.33
C ASN A 148 -0.11 -3.32 -8.21
N PHE A 149 -1.07 -2.54 -8.72
CA PHE A 149 -2.14 -3.08 -9.56
C PHE A 149 -1.67 -3.49 -10.95
N TYR A 150 -0.68 -2.78 -11.52
CA TYR A 150 -0.02 -3.18 -12.75
C TYR A 150 0.58 -4.58 -12.63
N HIS A 151 1.45 -4.78 -11.65
CA HIS A 151 2.11 -6.06 -11.40
C HIS A 151 1.14 -7.15 -10.94
N ARG A 152 0.11 -6.80 -10.17
CA ARG A 152 -0.95 -7.73 -9.79
C ARG A 152 -1.65 -8.26 -11.03
N ILE A 153 -2.13 -7.37 -11.90
CA ILE A 153 -2.86 -7.78 -13.11
C ILE A 153 -1.92 -8.52 -14.06
N LEU A 154 -0.70 -8.05 -14.32
CA LEU A 154 0.24 -8.84 -15.13
C LEU A 154 0.55 -10.22 -14.51
N GLY A 155 0.65 -10.32 -13.19
CA GLY A 155 0.87 -11.59 -12.49
C GLY A 155 -0.32 -12.55 -12.59
N TYR A 156 -1.55 -12.03 -12.59
CA TYR A 156 -2.77 -12.83 -12.81
C TYR A 156 -2.89 -13.30 -14.26
N PHE A 157 -2.56 -12.45 -15.23
CA PHE A 157 -2.94 -12.62 -16.64
C PHE A 157 -1.79 -12.94 -17.59
N GLY A 158 -0.54 -12.85 -17.13
CA GLY A 158 0.62 -13.23 -17.93
C GLY A 158 0.58 -14.71 -18.26
N SER A 159 0.51 -15.05 -19.55
CA SER A 159 0.53 -16.43 -20.08
C SER A 159 1.73 -17.25 -19.58
N ASN A 160 2.88 -16.60 -19.38
CA ASN A 160 4.09 -17.21 -18.81
C ASN A 160 3.96 -17.56 -17.31
N PHE A 161 3.14 -16.82 -16.56
CA PHE A 161 2.93 -17.05 -15.13
C PHE A 161 2.10 -18.32 -14.89
N ARG A 162 1.09 -18.56 -15.73
CA ARG A 162 0.16 -19.69 -15.63
C ARG A 162 0.75 -21.01 -16.11
N THR A 163 1.54 -20.96 -17.18
CA THR A 163 2.09 -22.16 -17.82
C THR A 163 3.32 -22.68 -17.11
N SER A 164 3.97 -21.88 -16.26
CA SER A 164 5.09 -22.36 -15.48
C SER A 164 4.62 -23.25 -14.31
N LYS A 165 5.22 -24.43 -14.19
CA LYS A 165 5.09 -25.29 -13.00
C LYS A 165 5.76 -24.68 -11.75
N TYR A 166 6.57 -23.63 -11.92
CA TYR A 166 7.33 -22.98 -10.85
C TYR A 166 6.51 -21.90 -10.15
N TYR A 167 5.90 -21.00 -10.93
CA TYR A 167 5.09 -19.88 -10.42
C TYR A 167 3.75 -20.34 -9.82
N SER A 168 3.20 -21.48 -10.27
CA SER A 168 1.95 -22.04 -9.74
C SER A 168 2.04 -22.52 -8.29
N GLN A 169 3.25 -22.66 -7.72
CA GLN A 169 3.44 -23.22 -6.38
C GLN A 169 3.42 -22.17 -5.25
N PHE A 170 3.39 -20.89 -5.59
CA PHE A 170 3.46 -19.79 -4.62
C PHE A 170 2.12 -19.06 -4.45
N THR A 171 1.89 -18.55 -3.25
CA THR A 171 0.96 -17.46 -2.97
C THR A 171 1.75 -16.15 -3.02
N TYR A 172 1.36 -15.25 -3.91
CA TYR A 172 1.93 -13.91 -4.03
C TYR A 172 1.15 -12.95 -3.16
N HIS A 173 1.83 -12.00 -2.53
CA HIS A 173 1.24 -10.98 -1.66
C HIS A 173 1.82 -9.63 -2.04
N ASN A 174 0.99 -8.74 -2.58
CA ASN A 174 1.41 -7.38 -2.89
C ASN A 174 0.96 -6.42 -1.80
N ILE A 175 1.86 -5.54 -1.37
CA ILE A 175 1.64 -4.58 -0.28
C ILE A 175 2.14 -3.22 -0.76
N SER A 176 1.28 -2.20 -0.73
CA SER A 176 1.68 -0.81 -1.00
C SER A 176 2.11 -0.14 0.29
N ILE A 177 3.27 0.52 0.26
CA ILE A 177 3.87 1.23 1.40
C ILE A 177 4.24 2.64 0.95
N ILE A 178 3.93 3.62 1.78
CA ILE A 178 4.46 4.98 1.66
C ILE A 178 5.42 5.20 2.83
N MET A 179 6.67 5.46 2.52
CA MET A 179 7.68 5.91 3.48
C MET A 179 7.76 7.42 3.39
N THR A 180 7.67 8.13 4.52
CA THR A 180 7.79 9.59 4.52
C THR A 180 8.73 10.06 5.62
N SER A 181 9.39 11.19 5.38
CA SER A 181 10.15 11.91 6.41
C SER A 181 9.26 12.87 7.22
N SER A 182 7.95 12.91 6.96
CA SER A 182 7.00 13.66 7.77
C SER A 182 6.59 12.89 9.03
N LYS A 183 6.35 13.62 10.12
CA LYS A 183 5.62 13.10 11.28
C LYS A 183 4.17 12.81 10.91
N LEU A 184 3.62 11.74 11.48
CA LEU A 184 2.23 11.36 11.27
C LEU A 184 1.41 11.62 12.52
N PHE A 185 0.20 12.15 12.33
CA PHE A 185 -0.77 12.35 13.38
C PHE A 185 -2.09 11.72 12.99
N CYS A 186 -2.73 10.98 13.90
CA CYS A 186 -4.08 10.47 13.72
C CYS A 186 -5.05 11.26 14.59
N LEU A 187 -6.07 11.84 13.96
CA LEU A 187 -7.07 12.63 14.66
C LEU A 187 -7.88 11.79 15.64
N ASN A 188 -8.27 12.39 16.76
CA ASN A 188 -9.12 11.73 17.77
C ASN A 188 -10.50 11.41 17.19
N GLN A 189 -11.02 10.20 17.44
CA GLN A 189 -12.31 9.75 16.89
C GLN A 189 -13.50 10.62 17.33
N ASN A 190 -13.42 11.22 18.52
CA ASN A 190 -14.48 12.05 19.11
C ASN A 190 -14.21 13.55 18.95
N MET A 191 -13.56 13.96 17.85
CA MET A 191 -13.28 15.36 17.61
C MET A 191 -14.48 16.09 17.01
N PHE A 192 -14.81 17.23 17.60
CA PHE A 192 -15.78 18.19 17.09
C PHE A 192 -15.10 19.48 16.65
N LEU A 193 -15.80 20.27 15.84
CA LEU A 193 -15.27 21.55 15.33
C LEU A 193 -14.84 22.50 16.47
N ASP A 194 -15.53 22.48 17.60
CA ASP A 194 -15.18 23.34 18.74
C ASP A 194 -13.89 22.90 19.42
N ASN A 195 -13.54 21.60 19.41
CA ASN A 195 -12.22 21.14 19.85
C ASN A 195 -11.11 21.73 18.95
N VAL A 196 -11.33 21.77 17.64
CA VAL A 196 -10.36 22.34 16.68
C VAL A 196 -10.16 23.84 16.90
N LYS A 197 -11.25 24.58 17.16
CA LYS A 197 -11.18 26.03 17.43
C LYS A 197 -10.43 26.37 18.71
N GLN A 198 -10.45 25.47 19.69
CA GLN A 198 -9.81 25.64 21.00
C GLN A 198 -8.38 25.08 21.02
N ALA A 199 -8.01 24.28 20.02
CA ALA A 199 -6.68 23.68 19.90
C ALA A 199 -5.62 24.74 19.62
N ASN A 200 -4.51 24.67 20.33
CA ASN A 200 -3.33 25.49 20.06
C ASN A 200 -2.35 24.76 19.14
N THR A 201 -2.34 23.43 19.20
CA THR A 201 -1.45 22.56 18.42
C THR A 201 -2.22 21.37 17.87
N ILE A 202 -1.66 20.70 16.85
CA ILE A 202 -2.24 19.47 16.31
C ILE A 202 -2.32 18.36 17.36
N ALA A 203 -1.37 18.31 18.31
CA ALA A 203 -1.34 17.35 19.40
C ALA A 203 -2.54 17.49 20.37
N ASP A 204 -3.23 18.63 20.39
CA ASP A 204 -4.43 18.81 21.23
C ASP A 204 -5.65 18.03 20.70
N ILE A 205 -5.62 17.65 19.41
CA ILE A 205 -6.76 17.01 18.71
C ILE A 205 -6.36 15.70 18.00
N SER A 206 -5.14 15.23 18.21
CA SER A 206 -4.60 14.05 17.54
C SER A 206 -3.51 13.39 18.37
N GLU A 207 -3.18 12.15 18.00
CA GLU A 207 -2.06 11.40 18.55
C GLU A 207 -0.97 11.28 17.48
N GLU A 208 0.29 11.53 17.85
CA GLU A 208 1.43 11.22 16.99
C GLU A 208 1.59 9.70 16.89
N VAL A 209 1.79 9.18 15.67
CA VAL A 209 1.86 7.75 15.39
C VAL A 209 3.03 7.44 14.45
N ASP A 210 3.67 6.28 14.64
CA ASP A 210 4.77 5.86 13.76
C ASP A 210 4.27 5.37 12.40
N SER A 211 3.06 4.83 12.36
CA SER A 211 2.42 4.32 11.15
C SER A 211 0.90 4.35 11.22
N VAL A 212 0.27 4.34 10.04
CA VAL A 212 -1.17 4.20 9.86
C VAL A 212 -1.48 3.27 8.69
N ILE A 213 -2.64 2.61 8.75
CA ILE A 213 -3.17 1.85 7.62
C ILE A 213 -4.24 2.70 6.93
N LEU A 214 -3.90 3.24 5.76
CA LEU A 214 -4.81 4.10 5.02
C LEU A 214 -5.67 3.28 4.06
N ASN A 215 -6.99 3.37 4.21
CA ASN A 215 -7.97 2.80 3.30
C ASN A 215 -8.35 3.83 2.25
N VAL A 216 -7.98 3.55 1.00
CA VAL A 216 -8.20 4.48 -0.10
C VAL A 216 -9.31 3.93 -0.99
N PRO A 217 -10.44 4.66 -1.16
CA PRO A 217 -11.44 4.29 -2.14
C PRO A 217 -10.87 4.45 -3.56
N PHE A 218 -11.23 3.53 -4.46
CA PHE A 218 -10.84 3.67 -5.86
C PHE A 218 -11.47 4.90 -6.50
N SER A 219 -10.62 5.88 -6.84
CA SER A 219 -11.02 7.05 -7.60
C SER A 219 -11.47 6.67 -9.01
N PHE A 220 -12.21 7.56 -9.66
CA PHE A 220 -12.64 7.38 -11.05
C PHE A 220 -11.45 7.14 -11.99
N GLU A 221 -10.39 7.95 -11.84
CA GLU A 221 -9.13 7.81 -12.56
C GLU A 221 -8.51 6.42 -12.39
N PHE A 222 -8.48 5.93 -11.15
CA PHE A 222 -7.93 4.60 -10.87
C PHE A 222 -8.77 3.48 -11.50
N ARG A 223 -10.11 3.61 -11.47
CA ARG A 223 -11.01 2.64 -12.11
C ARG A 223 -10.82 2.62 -13.62
N ASN A 224 -10.61 3.77 -14.25
CA ASN A 224 -10.34 3.86 -15.68
C ASN A 224 -9.01 3.20 -16.03
N TYR A 225 -7.95 3.47 -15.25
CA TYR A 225 -6.65 2.81 -15.43
C TYR A 225 -6.77 1.28 -15.34
N LEU A 226 -7.45 0.77 -14.30
CA LEU A 226 -7.68 -0.67 -14.17
C LEU A 226 -8.42 -1.23 -15.38
N SER A 227 -9.46 -0.53 -15.83
CA SER A 227 -10.28 -0.97 -16.97
C SER A 227 -9.45 -1.00 -18.26
N TRP A 228 -8.63 0.02 -18.50
CA TRP A 228 -7.67 0.08 -19.60
C TRP A 228 -6.67 -1.08 -19.51
N LEU A 229 -6.04 -1.29 -18.35
CA LEU A 229 -5.03 -2.32 -18.16
C LEU A 229 -5.59 -3.72 -18.46
N ILE A 230 -6.83 -3.98 -18.03
CA ILE A 230 -7.52 -5.24 -18.30
C ILE A 230 -7.89 -5.40 -19.79
N GLY A 231 -8.33 -4.31 -20.42
CA GLY A 231 -8.67 -4.28 -21.84
C GLY A 231 -7.48 -4.58 -22.77
N ASN A 232 -6.27 -4.27 -22.32
CA ASN A 232 -5.02 -4.44 -23.09
C ASN A 232 -4.31 -5.79 -22.81
N ILE A 233 -4.99 -6.75 -22.19
CA ILE A 233 -4.45 -8.10 -22.00
C ILE A 233 -4.73 -8.94 -23.26
N ASP A 234 -3.69 -9.52 -23.85
CA ASP A 234 -3.77 -10.25 -25.12
C ASP A 234 -4.62 -11.55 -25.07
N ASP A 235 -4.80 -12.15 -23.89
CA ASP A 235 -5.56 -13.40 -23.70
C ASP A 235 -7.08 -13.15 -23.63
N LYS A 236 -7.70 -13.00 -24.80
CA LYS A 236 -9.14 -12.68 -24.97
C LYS A 236 -10.10 -13.76 -24.47
N GLU A 237 -9.69 -15.04 -24.44
CA GLU A 237 -10.57 -16.17 -24.10
C GLU A 237 -10.71 -16.35 -22.57
N ASN A 238 -9.63 -16.10 -21.82
CA ASN A 238 -9.67 -16.05 -20.35
C ASN A 238 -10.13 -14.69 -19.80
N GLN A 239 -10.10 -13.64 -20.63
CA GLN A 239 -10.45 -12.27 -20.25
C GLN A 239 -11.82 -12.16 -19.57
N GLN A 240 -12.88 -12.81 -20.10
CA GLN A 240 -14.24 -12.60 -19.59
C GLN A 240 -14.48 -13.17 -18.18
N LYS A 241 -14.01 -14.41 -17.91
CA LYS A 241 -14.16 -15.03 -16.58
C LYS A 241 -13.38 -14.26 -15.51
N GLU A 242 -12.31 -13.59 -15.91
CA GLU A 242 -11.37 -12.95 -15.00
C GLU A 242 -11.59 -11.46 -14.84
N ILE A 243 -12.07 -10.77 -15.89
CA ILE A 243 -12.76 -9.47 -15.78
C ILE A 243 -13.83 -9.59 -14.71
N PHE A 244 -14.65 -10.65 -14.74
CA PHE A 244 -15.69 -10.87 -13.75
C PHE A 244 -15.11 -11.05 -12.34
N GLN A 245 -13.99 -11.78 -12.18
CA GLN A 245 -13.32 -11.89 -10.88
C GLN A 245 -12.72 -10.57 -10.40
N ILE A 246 -12.05 -9.80 -11.26
CA ILE A 246 -11.53 -8.47 -10.90
C ILE A 246 -12.68 -7.54 -10.50
N GLN A 247 -13.74 -7.45 -11.31
CA GLN A 247 -14.92 -6.64 -11.03
C GLN A 247 -15.58 -7.02 -9.71
N ARG A 248 -15.60 -8.31 -9.37
CA ARG A 248 -16.20 -8.82 -8.15
C ARG A 248 -15.31 -8.68 -6.91
N TYR A 249 -13.99 -8.79 -7.05
CA TYR A 249 -13.08 -8.89 -5.89
C TYR A 249 -12.12 -7.71 -5.72
N ILE A 250 -11.89 -6.92 -6.77
CA ILE A 250 -11.03 -5.73 -6.72
C ILE A 250 -11.91 -4.48 -6.63
N PHE A 251 -12.81 -4.23 -7.57
CA PHE A 251 -13.56 -2.96 -7.65
C PHE A 251 -14.51 -2.58 -6.48
N PRO A 252 -15.06 -3.51 -5.65
CA PRO A 252 -16.01 -3.11 -4.60
C PRO A 252 -15.34 -2.61 -3.33
N PHE A 253 -14.04 -2.86 -3.11
CA PHE A 253 -13.40 -2.60 -1.82
C PHE A 253 -12.32 -1.54 -1.93
N PRO A 254 -12.16 -0.67 -0.92
CA PRO A 254 -10.99 0.19 -0.85
C PRO A 254 -9.72 -0.67 -0.79
N PHE A 255 -8.63 -0.18 -1.36
CA PHE A 255 -7.32 -0.79 -1.15
C PHE A 255 -6.68 -0.19 0.10
N SER A 256 -5.95 -1.00 0.86
CA SER A 256 -5.22 -0.52 2.03
C SER A 256 -3.74 -0.35 1.66
N LEU A 257 -3.13 0.71 2.17
CA LEU A 257 -1.69 0.91 2.10
C LEU A 257 -1.15 1.26 3.50
N LEU A 258 0.11 0.91 3.74
CA LEU A 258 0.81 1.25 4.98
C LEU A 258 1.54 2.58 4.81
N VAL A 259 1.30 3.56 5.67
CA VAL A 259 2.12 4.78 5.73
C VAL A 259 3.01 4.72 6.95
N ILE A 260 4.31 4.98 6.79
CA ILE A 260 5.31 4.95 7.87
C ILE A 260 6.01 6.31 7.93
N GLY A 261 5.98 6.93 9.12
CA GLY A 261 6.57 8.23 9.41
C GLY A 261 8.04 8.16 9.81
N GLU A 262 8.65 9.33 9.92
CA GLU A 262 10.09 9.51 10.20
C GLU A 262 10.57 8.83 11.49
N SER A 263 9.75 8.85 12.53
CA SER A 263 10.12 8.47 13.90
C SER A 263 10.65 7.04 14.03
N ASP A 264 10.17 6.11 13.20
CA ASP A 264 10.51 4.70 13.38
C ASP A 264 10.48 3.83 12.11
N HIS A 265 11.09 4.30 11.01
CA HIS A 265 11.25 3.47 9.81
C HIS A 265 11.89 2.12 10.12
N GLY A 266 12.90 2.12 11.01
CA GLY A 266 13.69 0.93 11.35
C GLY A 266 12.89 -0.17 12.04
N ASN A 267 12.19 0.14 13.14
CA ASN A 267 11.43 -0.88 13.84
C ASN A 267 10.12 -1.20 13.12
N THR A 268 9.46 -0.23 12.47
CA THR A 268 8.24 -0.52 11.71
C THR A 268 8.50 -1.52 10.59
N LEU A 269 9.61 -1.39 9.84
CA LEU A 269 9.99 -2.37 8.81
C LEU A 269 10.38 -3.74 9.42
N LYS A 270 11.03 -3.78 10.60
CA LYS A 270 11.28 -5.03 11.32
C LYS A 270 9.97 -5.71 11.75
N ASN A 271 9.02 -4.94 12.28
CA ASN A 271 7.70 -5.40 12.67
C ASN A 271 6.93 -5.91 11.45
N LEU A 272 7.02 -5.22 10.31
CA LEU A 272 6.48 -5.69 9.03
C LEU A 272 7.06 -7.06 8.68
N LYS A 273 8.38 -7.21 8.63
CA LYS A 273 9.00 -8.52 8.32
C LYS A 273 8.52 -9.62 9.27
N SER A 274 8.51 -9.35 10.59
CA SER A 274 7.99 -10.27 11.61
C SER A 274 6.52 -10.64 11.37
N PHE A 275 5.71 -9.65 10.99
CA PHE A 275 4.30 -9.84 10.67
C PHE A 275 4.09 -10.70 9.42
N LEU A 276 4.87 -10.50 8.35
CA LEU A 276 4.81 -11.34 7.14
C LEU A 276 5.08 -12.81 7.44
N TYR A 277 6.00 -13.10 8.38
CA TYR A 277 6.23 -14.46 8.87
C TYR A 277 4.99 -15.04 9.59
N LYS A 278 4.29 -14.24 10.41
CA LYS A 278 3.07 -14.66 11.12
C LYS A 278 1.93 -14.93 10.14
N VAL A 279 1.77 -14.09 9.12
CA VAL A 279 0.72 -14.19 8.10
C VAL A 279 0.72 -15.58 7.45
N ARG A 280 1.89 -16.13 7.09
CA ARG A 280 2.02 -17.52 6.59
C ARG A 280 1.26 -18.53 7.47
N ASN A 281 1.42 -18.46 8.79
CA ASN A 281 0.82 -19.42 9.71
C ASN A 281 -0.72 -19.37 9.67
N CYS A 282 -1.31 -18.26 9.25
CA CYS A 282 -2.75 -18.13 9.06
C CYS A 282 -3.24 -18.81 7.77
N TYR A 283 -2.45 -18.79 6.68
CA TYR A 283 -2.79 -19.44 5.40
C TYR A 283 -2.65 -20.99 5.41
N LEU A 284 -2.06 -21.59 6.45
CA LEU A 284 -1.68 -23.02 6.47
C LEU A 284 -2.70 -24.02 7.03
N LYS A 285 -4.00 -23.91 6.74
CA LYS A 285 -4.91 -25.08 6.89
C LYS A 285 -5.92 -25.18 5.76
N GLN A 286 -5.49 -25.69 4.61
CA GLN A 286 -6.40 -26.30 3.63
C GLN A 286 -5.83 -27.58 2.96
N PHE A 287 -4.71 -28.12 3.46
CA PHE A 287 -4.17 -29.39 2.97
C PHE A 287 -3.76 -30.27 4.16
N LYS A 288 -4.76 -30.89 4.79
CA LYS A 288 -4.62 -32.18 5.49
C LYS A 288 -5.62 -33.13 4.87
#